data_AF-A0A6I3T6C8-F1
#
_entry.id   AF-A0A6I3T6C8-F1
#
_cell.length_a   1.000
_cell.length_b   1.000
_cell.length_c   1.000
_cell.angle_alpha   90.00
_cell.angle_beta   90.00
_cell.angle_gamma   90.00
#
_symmetry.space_group_name_H-M   'P 1'
#
loop_
_entity.id
_entity.type
_entity.pdbx_description
1 polymer ?
#
loop_
_entity_poly.entity_id
_entity_poly.type
_entity_poly.pdbx_seq_one_letter_code
_entity_poly.pdbx_strand_id
1 'polypeptide(L)'
;MTSGLPDQKKEWIELGRSTSSPKENTERAIVELDDYYVVIGFEVNNPKAFMDKTHDLAVDYGHAFYYVVKNSLISKALSFGPGDEGKIGWFNSGRPAPIKDGYMNSRPGDVDYPIRETVKTFKIALTAAQGRILELETEKFREKVKSGKEKYTAYLNDTCAESARDLLDAADIRTPSGSGRVKHSDILSLPIAYAINPYMWYNNFVDEGFSEMVMELGEDEEWQPTVGEIDPIFGSAS
;
A
#
# COMPACT_ATOMS: atom_id res chain seq x y z
N MET A 1 22.83 -6.38 -44.19
CA MET A 1 21.37 -6.15 -44.10
C MET A 1 21.08 -5.72 -42.67
N THR A 2 20.91 -4.43 -42.45
CA THR A 2 20.65 -3.82 -41.14
C THR A 2 19.17 -3.42 -41.08
N SER A 3 18.36 -4.15 -40.31
CA SER A 3 16.96 -3.78 -40.04
C SER A 3 16.90 -2.93 -38.77
N GLY A 4 16.64 -1.64 -38.95
CA GLY A 4 16.41 -0.69 -37.87
C GLY A 4 15.03 -0.91 -37.21
N LEU A 5 15.00 -0.74 -35.89
CA LEU A 5 13.78 -0.65 -35.10
C LEU A 5 13.11 0.73 -35.29
N PRO A 6 11.77 0.83 -35.20
CA PRO A 6 11.06 2.08 -35.43
C PRO A 6 11.25 3.06 -34.26
N ASP A 7 11.64 4.28 -34.63
CA ASP A 7 11.82 5.45 -33.77
C ASP A 7 10.45 5.88 -33.21
N GLN A 8 10.24 5.69 -31.90
CA GLN A 8 9.01 6.15 -31.24
C GLN A 8 9.00 7.68 -31.20
N LYS A 9 7.96 8.25 -31.82
CA LYS A 9 7.78 9.68 -32.04
C LYS A 9 7.56 10.41 -30.70
N LYS A 10 8.61 11.05 -30.18
CA LYS A 10 8.53 11.94 -29.01
C LYS A 10 7.69 13.17 -29.37
N GLU A 11 6.54 13.33 -28.73
CA GLU A 11 5.74 14.56 -28.85
C GLU A 11 6.37 15.68 -28.03
N TRP A 12 6.57 16.83 -28.69
CA TRP A 12 7.13 18.03 -28.09
C TRP A 12 6.00 18.93 -27.59
N ILE A 13 6.03 19.28 -26.30
CA ILE A 13 5.14 20.31 -25.74
C ILE A 13 5.97 21.61 -25.61
N GLU A 14 5.63 22.64 -26.38
CA GLU A 14 6.24 23.98 -26.25
C GLU A 14 5.66 24.70 -25.03
N LEU A 15 6.45 24.82 -23.96
CA LEU A 15 6.13 25.67 -22.82
C LEU A 15 6.85 27.03 -22.98
N GLY A 16 6.09 28.05 -23.37
CA GLY A 16 6.33 29.49 -23.12
C GLY A 16 7.72 30.07 -23.42
N ARG A 17 7.82 30.96 -24.43
CA ARG A 17 9.00 31.81 -24.63
C ARG A 17 9.07 32.90 -23.56
N SER A 18 10.06 32.84 -22.67
CA SER A 18 10.44 33.97 -21.82
C SER A 18 11.32 34.94 -22.61
N THR A 19 10.90 36.20 -22.76
CA THR A 19 11.61 37.23 -23.53
C THR A 19 12.49 38.16 -22.67
N SER A 20 12.80 37.80 -21.43
CA SER A 20 13.43 38.72 -20.47
C SER A 20 14.77 38.27 -19.86
N SER A 21 15.46 37.26 -20.40
CA SER A 21 16.79 36.87 -19.90
C SER A 21 17.93 37.34 -20.82
N PRO A 22 18.92 38.13 -20.33
CA PRO A 22 20.03 38.65 -21.12
C PRO A 22 21.19 37.66 -21.33
N LYS A 23 20.93 36.36 -21.23
CA LYS A 23 21.89 35.30 -21.58
C LYS A 23 21.25 34.36 -22.57
N GLU A 24 21.85 34.21 -23.75
CA GLU A 24 21.56 33.09 -24.65
C GLU A 24 21.96 31.79 -23.95
N ASN A 25 21.03 31.18 -23.23
CA ASN A 25 21.19 29.84 -22.70
C ASN A 25 20.86 28.87 -23.83
N THR A 26 21.86 28.54 -24.66
CA THR A 26 21.73 27.59 -25.79
C THR A 26 21.79 26.13 -25.37
N GLU A 27 22.06 25.83 -24.10
CA GLU A 27 21.91 24.48 -23.57
C GLU A 27 20.46 24.21 -23.20
N ARG A 28 19.74 23.52 -24.10
CA ARG A 28 18.47 22.90 -23.74
C ARG A 28 18.77 21.81 -22.71
N ALA A 29 18.50 22.09 -21.45
CA ALA A 29 18.51 21.06 -20.42
C ALA A 29 17.46 19.99 -20.79
N ILE A 30 17.92 18.75 -20.95
CA ILE A 30 17.01 17.60 -21.02
C ILE A 30 16.46 17.44 -19.61
N VAL A 31 15.18 17.75 -19.44
CA VAL A 31 14.47 17.46 -18.19
C VAL A 31 13.87 16.07 -18.34
N GLU A 32 14.56 15.06 -17.81
CA GLU A 32 13.93 13.77 -17.58
C GLU A 32 12.94 13.96 -16.42
N LEU A 33 11.66 13.87 -16.73
CA LEU A 33 10.62 13.89 -15.71
C LEU A 33 10.64 12.53 -15.02
N ASP A 34 10.80 12.56 -13.70
CA ASP A 34 10.69 11.36 -12.87
C ASP A 34 9.32 10.68 -13.11
N ASP A 35 9.35 9.39 -13.47
CA ASP A 35 8.14 8.57 -13.54
C ASP A 35 7.82 8.04 -12.15
N TYR A 36 6.59 8.28 -11.69
CA TYR A 36 6.11 7.92 -10.37
C TYR A 36 4.83 7.08 -10.48
N TYR A 37 4.79 5.99 -9.72
CA TYR A 37 3.56 5.26 -9.46
C TYR A 37 3.61 4.64 -8.07
N VAL A 38 2.44 4.27 -7.55
CA VAL A 38 2.32 3.47 -6.33
C VAL A 38 1.75 2.10 -6.70
N VAL A 39 2.30 1.07 -6.09
CA VAL A 39 1.74 -0.27 -6.10
C VAL A 39 1.10 -0.51 -4.75
N ILE A 40 -0.18 -0.89 -4.77
CA ILE A 40 -0.94 -1.27 -3.57
C ILE A 40 -1.14 -2.78 -3.64
N GLY A 41 -0.77 -3.48 -2.57
CA GLY A 41 -0.80 -4.93 -2.51
C GLY A 41 -1.64 -5.47 -1.36
N PHE A 42 -2.20 -6.67 -1.57
CA PHE A 42 -3.08 -7.35 -0.64
C PHE A 42 -2.74 -8.83 -0.50
N GLU A 43 -2.68 -9.33 0.74
CA GLU A 43 -2.76 -10.76 1.06
C GLU A 43 -4.19 -11.06 1.55
N VAL A 44 -5.06 -11.46 0.63
CA VAL A 44 -6.49 -11.72 0.88
C VAL A 44 -6.90 -13.05 0.25
N ASN A 45 -6.26 -14.11 0.73
CA ASN A 45 -6.23 -15.41 0.05
C ASN A 45 -7.26 -16.41 0.59
N ASN A 46 -7.92 -16.10 1.70
CA ASN A 46 -8.92 -16.97 2.31
C ASN A 46 -10.35 -16.52 1.96
N PRO A 47 -11.04 -17.14 0.98
CA PRO A 47 -12.39 -16.72 0.59
C PRO A 47 -13.43 -16.91 1.70
N LYS A 48 -13.17 -17.77 2.70
CA LYS A 48 -14.09 -17.94 3.85
C LYS A 48 -14.05 -16.75 4.80
N ALA A 49 -12.97 -15.96 4.77
CA ALA A 49 -12.84 -14.76 5.58
C ALA A 49 -13.66 -13.59 5.02
N PHE A 50 -14.14 -13.65 3.77
CA PHE A 50 -14.93 -12.56 3.18
C PHE A 50 -16.13 -13.09 2.41
N MET A 51 -17.31 -12.96 3.02
CA MET A 51 -18.58 -13.40 2.45
C MET A 51 -19.60 -12.28 2.56
N ASP A 52 -20.42 -12.10 1.52
CA ASP A 52 -21.49 -11.10 1.47
C ASP A 52 -21.02 -9.69 1.90
N LYS A 53 -19.87 -9.27 1.37
CA LYS A 53 -19.23 -7.97 1.69
C LYS A 53 -18.96 -7.76 3.19
N THR A 54 -18.74 -8.85 3.92
CA THR A 54 -18.43 -8.85 5.35
C THR A 54 -17.14 -9.63 5.61
N HIS A 55 -16.17 -8.99 6.26
CA HIS A 55 -14.89 -9.59 6.65
C HIS A 55 -15.00 -10.23 8.04
N ASP A 56 -14.56 -11.48 8.16
CA ASP A 56 -14.53 -12.26 9.40
C ASP A 56 -13.11 -12.38 9.94
N LEU A 57 -12.82 -11.59 10.98
CA LEU A 57 -11.49 -11.54 11.60
C LEU A 57 -11.11 -12.83 12.32
N ALA A 58 -12.07 -13.71 12.61
CA ALA A 58 -11.79 -15.01 13.22
C ALA A 58 -11.13 -16.00 12.25
N VAL A 59 -11.27 -15.76 10.94
CA VAL A 59 -10.85 -16.70 9.89
C VAL A 59 -9.51 -16.28 9.30
N ASP A 60 -9.37 -15.02 8.92
CA ASP A 60 -8.13 -14.42 8.41
C ASP A 60 -8.23 -12.89 8.52
N TYR A 61 -7.16 -12.24 8.97
CA TYR A 61 -7.07 -10.78 9.04
C TYR A 61 -6.80 -10.14 7.69
N GLY A 62 -6.21 -10.90 6.77
CA GLY A 62 -5.61 -10.37 5.55
C GLY A 62 -4.45 -9.42 5.85
N HIS A 63 -3.89 -8.85 4.80
CA HIS A 63 -2.86 -7.82 4.91
C HIS A 63 -2.95 -6.83 3.74
N ALA A 64 -2.57 -5.58 3.99
CA ALA A 64 -2.50 -4.54 2.97
C ALA A 64 -1.20 -3.75 3.13
N PHE A 65 -0.57 -3.41 2.02
CA PHE A 65 0.68 -2.67 1.98
C PHE A 65 0.75 -1.83 0.72
N TYR A 66 1.72 -0.93 0.64
CA TYR A 66 2.05 -0.27 -0.61
C TYR A 66 3.55 0.02 -0.71
N TYR A 67 3.99 0.28 -1.94
CA TYR A 67 5.29 0.87 -2.19
C TYR A 67 5.24 1.87 -3.35
N VAL A 68 6.04 2.92 -3.21
CA VAL A 68 6.22 3.98 -4.21
C VAL A 68 7.37 3.58 -5.11
N VAL A 69 7.15 3.71 -6.41
CA VAL A 69 8.17 3.49 -7.44
C VAL A 69 8.50 4.81 -8.09
N LYS A 70 9.80 5.08 -8.20
CA LYS A 70 10.37 6.21 -8.89
C LYS A 70 11.38 5.71 -9.91
N ASN A 71 11.16 5.98 -11.19
CA ASN A 71 12.04 5.57 -12.28
C ASN A 71 12.36 4.05 -12.22
N SER A 72 11.32 3.23 -12.08
CA SER A 72 11.37 1.76 -11.93
C SER A 72 11.98 1.23 -10.64
N LEU A 73 12.52 2.08 -9.76
CA LEU A 73 13.08 1.68 -8.48
C LEU A 73 12.10 1.97 -7.34
N ILE A 74 11.98 1.04 -6.41
CA ILE A 74 11.22 1.26 -5.18
C ILE A 74 11.89 2.38 -4.38
N SER A 75 11.21 3.50 -4.18
CA SER A 75 11.74 4.64 -3.45
C SER A 75 11.30 4.68 -1.99
N LYS A 76 10.12 4.13 -1.69
CA LYS A 76 9.59 4.02 -0.33
C LYS A 76 8.58 2.89 -0.23
N ALA A 77 8.44 2.29 0.95
CA ALA A 77 7.49 1.22 1.18
C ALA A 77 6.88 1.30 2.58
N LEU A 78 5.64 0.82 2.70
CA LEU A 78 4.98 0.59 3.96
C LEU A 78 4.25 -0.76 3.92
N SER A 79 4.67 -1.67 4.78
CA SER A 79 3.97 -2.90 5.10
C SER A 79 3.73 -2.90 6.61
N PHE A 80 2.57 -2.39 7.04
CA PHE A 80 2.33 -2.15 8.46
C PHE A 80 1.66 -3.36 9.13
N GLY A 81 2.23 -3.88 10.21
CA GLY A 81 1.67 -5.03 10.91
C GLY A 81 2.11 -5.09 12.38
N PRO A 82 1.67 -6.12 13.13
CA PRO A 82 2.12 -6.32 14.50
C PRO A 82 3.59 -6.80 14.53
N GLY A 83 4.42 -6.17 15.35
CA GLY A 83 5.86 -6.46 15.46
C GLY A 83 6.24 -7.72 16.26
N ASP A 84 5.28 -8.37 16.93
CA ASP A 84 5.49 -9.64 17.65
C ASP A 84 4.37 -10.65 17.31
N GLU A 85 4.74 -11.93 17.09
CA GLU A 85 3.92 -13.13 16.82
C GLU A 85 2.60 -12.94 16.03
N GLY A 86 2.72 -12.95 14.69
CA GLY A 86 1.80 -13.55 13.71
C GLY A 86 0.35 -13.06 13.61
N LYS A 87 -0.29 -13.30 12.45
CA LYS A 87 -1.71 -13.00 12.16
C LYS A 87 -2.71 -13.62 13.17
N ILE A 88 -2.28 -14.55 14.01
CA ILE A 88 -3.14 -15.47 14.81
C ILE A 88 -3.33 -15.01 16.27
N GLY A 89 -2.52 -14.06 16.77
CA GLY A 89 -2.36 -13.82 18.21
C GLY A 89 -3.38 -12.91 18.90
N TRP A 90 -4.45 -12.46 18.22
CA TRP A 90 -5.33 -11.42 18.76
C TRP A 90 -6.37 -11.93 19.79
N PHE A 91 -6.81 -13.19 19.71
CA PHE A 91 -7.79 -13.75 20.68
C PHE A 91 -7.38 -15.04 21.40
N ASN A 92 -6.31 -15.73 20.96
CA ASN A 92 -5.82 -16.94 21.65
C ASN A 92 -5.24 -16.67 23.05
N SER A 93 -5.12 -15.41 23.47
CA SER A 93 -4.72 -15.02 24.84
C SER A 93 -5.90 -14.92 25.82
N GLY A 94 -7.13 -15.23 25.40
CA GLY A 94 -8.19 -15.72 26.30
C GLY A 94 -8.70 -14.76 27.38
N ARG A 95 -8.70 -13.44 27.16
CA ARG A 95 -9.32 -12.50 28.11
C ARG A 95 -10.20 -11.44 27.42
N PRO A 96 -11.53 -11.61 27.39
CA PRO A 96 -12.44 -10.49 27.21
C PRO A 96 -12.56 -9.76 28.56
N ALA A 97 -11.86 -8.63 28.72
CA ALA A 97 -12.02 -7.76 29.89
C ALA A 97 -12.41 -6.34 29.42
N PRO A 98 -13.35 -5.66 30.10
CA PRO A 98 -13.87 -4.38 29.65
C PRO A 98 -12.89 -3.22 29.83
N ILE A 99 -13.17 -2.20 29.02
CA ILE A 99 -12.38 -1.06 28.59
C ILE A 99 -11.93 -0.13 29.74
N LYS A 100 -10.64 0.21 29.76
CA LYS A 100 -10.18 1.53 30.21
C LYS A 100 -9.09 2.02 29.26
N ASP A 101 -9.38 3.12 28.58
CA ASP A 101 -8.45 3.93 27.78
C ASP A 101 -7.91 3.34 26.46
N GLY A 102 -8.45 2.25 25.91
CA GLY A 102 -8.18 1.83 24.51
C GLY A 102 -6.77 1.31 24.18
N TYR A 103 -5.82 1.38 25.11
CA TYR A 103 -4.41 1.10 24.84
C TYR A 103 -3.93 -0.34 25.10
N MET A 104 -4.71 -1.23 25.74
CA MET A 104 -4.21 -2.57 26.13
C MET A 104 -4.12 -3.60 25.00
N ASN A 105 -4.63 -3.30 23.81
CA ASN A 105 -4.45 -4.16 22.63
C ASN A 105 -3.48 -3.56 21.60
N SER A 106 -2.64 -2.61 22.02
CA SER A 106 -1.65 -1.97 21.18
C SER A 106 -0.34 -2.77 21.20
N ARG A 107 0.04 -3.36 20.07
CA ARG A 107 1.36 -4.00 19.89
C ARG A 107 2.36 -2.98 19.32
N PRO A 108 3.67 -3.19 19.51
CA PRO A 108 4.65 -2.51 18.67
C PRO A 108 4.26 -2.69 17.21
N GLY A 109 4.18 -1.60 16.47
CA GLY A 109 3.97 -1.68 15.03
C GLY A 109 5.29 -2.02 14.34
N ASP A 110 5.20 -2.79 13.27
CA ASP A 110 6.29 -3.03 12.33
C ASP A 110 5.89 -2.46 10.98
N VAL A 111 6.74 -1.62 10.39
CA VAL A 111 6.51 -0.95 9.11
C VAL A 111 7.08 -1.73 7.93
N ASP A 112 7.78 -2.81 8.23
CA ASP A 112 8.39 -3.75 7.29
C ASP A 112 7.82 -5.15 7.57
N TYR A 113 6.52 -5.25 7.86
CA TYR A 113 5.85 -6.52 8.12
C TYR A 113 6.00 -7.46 6.90
N PRO A 114 6.49 -8.70 7.09
CA PRO A 114 6.77 -9.61 5.98
C PRO A 114 5.50 -10.07 5.29
N ILE A 115 5.57 -10.16 3.97
CA ILE A 115 4.56 -10.73 3.08
C ILE A 115 4.94 -12.19 2.85
N ARG A 116 3.99 -13.10 3.06
CA ARG A 116 4.20 -14.55 3.12
C ARG A 116 3.25 -15.34 2.22
N GLU A 117 2.28 -14.67 1.62
CA GLU A 117 1.25 -15.30 0.80
C GLU A 117 1.25 -14.70 -0.61
N THR A 118 0.48 -15.33 -1.50
CA THR A 118 0.17 -14.76 -2.81
C THR A 118 -0.33 -13.32 -2.67
N VAL A 119 0.28 -12.43 -3.44
CA VAL A 119 -0.01 -11.00 -3.43
C VAL A 119 -0.86 -10.65 -4.63
N LYS A 120 -1.94 -9.92 -4.38
CA LYS A 120 -2.75 -9.28 -5.43
C LYS A 120 -2.48 -7.78 -5.40
N THR A 121 -2.11 -7.22 -6.54
CA THR A 121 -1.60 -5.85 -6.63
C THR A 121 -2.30 -5.02 -7.68
N PHE A 122 -2.32 -3.71 -7.43
CA PHE A 122 -2.83 -2.70 -8.35
C PHE A 122 -1.81 -1.56 -8.47
N LYS A 123 -1.67 -1.04 -9.69
CA LYS A 123 -0.80 0.10 -10.01
C LYS A 123 -1.62 1.36 -10.19
N ILE A 124 -1.22 2.45 -9.53
CA ILE A 124 -1.80 3.79 -9.71
C ILE A 124 -0.67 4.75 -10.13
N ALA A 125 -0.82 5.36 -11.31
CA ALA A 125 0.10 6.39 -11.78
C ALA A 125 0.00 7.64 -10.91
N LEU A 126 1.14 8.25 -10.59
CA LEU A 126 1.23 9.43 -9.73
C LEU A 126 1.85 10.60 -10.47
N THR A 127 1.41 11.81 -10.14
CA THR A 127 2.21 13.00 -10.43
C THR A 127 3.46 13.02 -9.54
N ALA A 128 4.52 13.68 -9.99
CA ALA A 128 5.71 13.87 -9.17
C ALA A 128 5.44 14.61 -7.84
N ALA A 129 4.36 15.40 -7.76
CA ALA A 129 3.94 16.03 -6.50
C ALA A 129 3.34 15.00 -5.53
N GLN A 130 2.40 14.17 -6.01
CA GLN A 130 1.80 13.09 -5.21
C GLN A 130 2.86 12.10 -4.73
N GLY A 131 3.77 11.67 -5.62
CA GLY A 131 4.86 10.76 -5.26
C GLY A 131 5.75 11.30 -4.13
N ARG A 132 6.16 12.57 -4.20
CA ARG A 132 6.99 13.21 -3.16
C ARG A 132 6.25 13.40 -1.84
N ILE A 133 4.98 13.75 -1.88
CA ILE A 133 4.17 13.88 -0.66
C ILE A 133 4.02 12.51 0.00
N LEU A 134 3.71 11.48 -0.78
CA LEU A 134 3.58 10.12 -0.27
C LEU A 134 4.90 9.62 0.35
N GLU A 135 6.04 9.80 -0.32
CA GLU A 135 7.36 9.46 0.23
C GLU A 135 7.63 10.15 1.59
N LEU A 136 7.28 11.43 1.70
CA LEU A 136 7.47 12.23 2.91
C LEU A 136 6.56 11.75 4.06
N GLU A 137 5.26 11.57 3.79
CA GLU A 137 4.31 11.13 4.81
C GLU A 137 4.57 9.69 5.24
N THR A 138 5.00 8.82 4.31
CA THR A 138 5.45 7.47 4.65
C THR A 138 6.63 7.50 5.61
N GLU A 139 7.65 8.32 5.35
CA GLU A 139 8.82 8.40 6.25
C GLU A 139 8.43 8.91 7.63
N LYS A 140 7.60 9.96 7.71
CA LYS A 140 7.09 10.48 8.98
C LYS A 140 6.32 9.41 9.74
N PHE A 141 5.48 8.62 9.07
CA PHE A 141 4.76 7.52 9.70
C PHE A 141 5.73 6.46 10.23
N ARG A 142 6.72 6.06 9.42
CA ARG A 142 7.75 5.09 9.82
C ARG A 142 8.52 5.56 11.04
N GLU A 143 8.89 6.84 11.12
CA GLU A 143 9.54 7.43 12.30
C GLU A 143 8.63 7.42 13.54
N LYS A 144 7.32 7.68 13.39
CA LYS A 144 6.36 7.60 14.50
C LYS A 144 6.24 6.18 15.05
N VAL A 145 6.16 5.17 14.17
CA VAL A 145 6.13 3.76 14.59
C VAL A 145 7.42 3.37 15.30
N LYS A 146 8.59 3.68 14.70
CA LYS A 146 9.91 3.38 15.28
C LYS A 146 10.14 4.06 16.64
N SER A 147 9.58 5.25 16.84
CA SER A 147 9.64 5.97 18.12
C SER A 147 8.57 5.52 19.13
N GLY A 148 7.72 4.55 18.78
CA GLY A 148 6.65 4.03 19.62
C GLY A 148 5.48 4.99 19.83
N LYS A 149 5.42 6.09 19.05
CA LYS A 149 4.33 7.07 19.07
C LYS A 149 3.10 6.58 18.33
N GLU A 150 3.31 5.70 17.35
CA GLU A 150 2.27 5.00 16.62
C GLU A 150 2.31 3.52 17.03
N LYS A 151 1.15 2.92 17.30
CA LYS A 151 1.05 1.51 17.70
C LYS A 151 0.04 0.80 16.82
N TYR A 152 0.24 -0.50 16.62
CA TYR A 152 -0.70 -1.32 15.87
C TYR A 152 -1.91 -1.67 16.74
N THR A 153 -3.13 -1.24 16.37
CA THR A 153 -4.35 -1.57 17.11
C THR A 153 -5.47 -2.10 16.19
N ALA A 154 -5.70 -3.42 16.20
CA ALA A 154 -6.73 -4.04 15.37
C ALA A 154 -8.18 -3.65 15.75
N TYR A 155 -8.41 -3.07 16.94
CA TYR A 155 -9.75 -2.73 17.44
C TYR A 155 -10.13 -1.25 17.26
N LEU A 156 -9.16 -0.34 17.21
CA LEU A 156 -9.40 1.10 17.07
C LEU A 156 -9.19 1.57 15.63
N ASN A 157 -9.15 0.64 14.68
CA ASN A 157 -9.04 0.90 13.25
C ASN A 157 -7.63 1.31 12.78
N ASP A 158 -6.62 1.47 13.65
CA ASP A 158 -5.21 1.65 13.24
C ASP A 158 -4.58 0.34 12.73
N THR A 159 -5.00 -0.08 11.55
CA THR A 159 -4.63 -1.32 10.87
C THR A 159 -3.80 -1.07 9.61
N CYS A 160 -3.26 -2.13 9.04
CA CYS A 160 -2.50 -2.07 7.78
C CYS A 160 -3.24 -1.34 6.65
N ALA A 161 -4.52 -1.65 6.45
CA ALA A 161 -5.36 -1.06 5.42
C ALA A 161 -5.73 0.41 5.71
N GLU A 162 -6.01 0.73 6.98
CA GLU A 162 -6.27 2.11 7.42
C GLU A 162 -5.06 3.01 7.18
N SER A 163 -3.92 2.65 7.77
CA SER A 163 -2.72 3.47 7.71
C SER A 163 -2.22 3.64 6.28
N ALA A 164 -2.33 2.58 5.45
CA ALA A 164 -2.01 2.69 4.04
C ALA A 164 -2.94 3.67 3.32
N ARG A 165 -4.26 3.56 3.54
CA ARG A 165 -5.24 4.45 2.91
C ARG A 165 -5.08 5.90 3.35
N ASP A 166 -4.91 6.16 4.64
CA ASP A 166 -4.75 7.52 5.16
C ASP A 166 -3.54 8.24 4.56
N LEU A 167 -2.43 7.52 4.36
CA LEU A 167 -1.23 8.07 3.73
C LEU A 167 -1.45 8.36 2.24
N LEU A 168 -2.19 7.51 1.53
CA LEU A 168 -2.57 7.74 0.13
C LEU A 168 -3.52 8.94 0.01
N ASP A 169 -4.52 9.05 0.88
CA ASP A 169 -5.46 10.16 0.93
C ASP A 169 -4.74 11.48 1.28
N ALA A 170 -3.75 11.46 2.19
CA ALA A 170 -2.92 12.62 2.53
C ALA A 170 -2.08 13.13 1.34
N ALA A 171 -1.76 12.24 0.40
CA ALA A 171 -1.08 12.55 -0.85
C ALA A 171 -2.04 12.89 -2.00
N ASP A 172 -3.35 13.03 -1.76
CA ASP A 172 -4.40 13.24 -2.78
C ASP A 172 -4.42 12.12 -3.83
N ILE A 173 -4.20 10.87 -3.40
CA ILE A 173 -4.25 9.68 -4.25
C ILE A 173 -5.59 8.98 -4.00
N ARG A 174 -6.49 9.07 -4.99
CA ARG A 174 -7.81 8.44 -4.88
C ARG A 174 -7.69 6.93 -4.99
N THR A 175 -8.24 6.24 -4.01
CA THR A 175 -8.43 4.79 -4.03
C THR A 175 -9.90 4.44 -3.78
N PRO A 176 -10.35 3.25 -4.22
CA PRO A 176 -11.63 2.70 -3.82
C PRO A 176 -11.77 2.66 -2.30
N SER A 177 -13.00 2.71 -1.80
CA SER A 177 -13.22 2.64 -0.36
C SER A 177 -12.78 1.29 0.20
N GLY A 178 -11.98 1.27 1.26
CA GLY A 178 -11.69 0.06 2.03
C GLY A 178 -12.70 -0.24 3.14
N SER A 179 -13.69 0.63 3.35
CA SER A 179 -14.59 0.54 4.50
C SER A 179 -15.69 -0.50 4.27
N GLY A 180 -15.86 -1.43 5.21
CA GLY A 180 -16.84 -2.51 5.11
C GLY A 180 -17.26 -3.07 6.47
N ARG A 181 -18.24 -3.97 6.45
CA ARG A 181 -18.71 -4.66 7.66
C ARG A 181 -17.66 -5.67 8.12
N VAL A 182 -17.43 -5.71 9.42
CA VAL A 182 -16.49 -6.65 10.05
C VAL A 182 -17.20 -7.41 11.17
N LYS A 183 -16.92 -8.72 11.27
CA LYS A 183 -17.41 -9.62 12.32
C LYS A 183 -16.27 -10.47 12.88
N HIS A 184 -16.57 -11.19 13.95
CA HIS A 184 -15.68 -12.21 14.51
C HIS A 184 -16.50 -13.44 14.92
N SER A 185 -16.53 -14.47 14.08
CA SER A 185 -17.44 -15.61 14.27
C SER A 185 -17.30 -16.32 15.61
N ASP A 186 -16.11 -16.35 16.22
CA ASP A 186 -15.92 -17.00 17.54
C ASP A 186 -16.54 -16.22 18.71
N ILE A 187 -16.87 -14.95 18.49
CA ILE A 187 -17.49 -14.07 19.50
C ILE A 187 -18.97 -13.90 19.16
N LEU A 188 -19.26 -13.46 17.93
CA LEU A 188 -20.60 -13.20 17.45
C LEU A 188 -20.66 -13.29 15.92
N SER A 189 -21.66 -14.00 15.40
CA SER A 189 -21.84 -14.16 13.94
C SER A 189 -22.45 -12.93 13.24
N LEU A 190 -22.87 -11.92 13.98
CA LEU A 190 -23.36 -10.65 13.44
C LEU A 190 -22.21 -9.65 13.27
N PRO A 191 -22.26 -8.75 12.27
CA PRO A 191 -21.30 -7.65 12.15
C PRO A 191 -21.22 -6.83 13.44
N ILE A 192 -20.00 -6.64 13.93
CA ILE A 192 -19.73 -5.94 15.20
C ILE A 192 -19.22 -4.51 14.96
N ALA A 193 -18.70 -4.23 13.77
CA ALA A 193 -18.14 -2.93 13.43
C ALA A 193 -18.19 -2.64 11.92
N TYR A 194 -17.95 -1.38 11.57
CA TYR A 194 -17.68 -0.92 10.21
C TYR A 194 -16.29 -0.27 10.20
N ALA A 195 -15.36 -0.82 9.43
CA ALA A 195 -13.94 -0.51 9.52
C ALA A 195 -13.27 -0.64 8.14
N ILE A 196 -12.13 0.03 7.95
CA ILE A 196 -11.29 -0.18 6.78
C ILE A 196 -10.59 -1.53 6.93
N ASN A 197 -10.69 -2.41 5.93
CA ASN A 197 -10.08 -3.73 5.99
C ASN A 197 -9.52 -4.18 4.62
N PRO A 198 -8.49 -5.05 4.60
CA PRO A 198 -7.84 -5.49 3.36
C PRO A 198 -8.81 -6.14 2.36
N TYR A 199 -9.70 -7.01 2.84
CA TYR A 199 -10.63 -7.77 1.97
C TYR A 199 -11.62 -6.87 1.25
N MET A 200 -12.23 -5.92 1.96
CA MET A 200 -13.16 -4.96 1.36
C MET A 200 -12.43 -4.02 0.40
N TRP A 201 -11.23 -3.58 0.77
CA TRP A 201 -10.46 -2.66 -0.06
C TRP A 201 -10.07 -3.33 -1.38
N TYR A 202 -9.51 -4.54 -1.30
CA TYR A 202 -9.25 -5.39 -2.46
C TYR A 202 -10.51 -5.59 -3.33
N ASN A 203 -11.62 -5.99 -2.71
CA ASN A 203 -12.88 -6.24 -3.44
C ASN A 203 -13.32 -4.99 -4.23
N ASN A 204 -13.18 -3.80 -3.64
CA ASN A 204 -13.60 -2.57 -4.29
C ASN A 204 -12.63 -2.10 -5.39
N PHE A 205 -11.34 -2.43 -5.32
CA PHE A 205 -10.44 -2.31 -6.48
C PHE A 205 -10.90 -3.16 -7.66
N VAL A 206 -11.28 -4.41 -7.39
CA VAL A 206 -11.81 -5.31 -8.43
C VAL A 206 -13.16 -4.81 -8.97
N ASP A 207 -14.10 -4.43 -8.11
CA ASP A 207 -15.43 -3.93 -8.49
C ASP A 207 -15.33 -2.64 -9.32
N GLU A 208 -14.35 -1.76 -9.04
CA GLU A 208 -14.11 -0.54 -9.81
C GLU A 208 -13.31 -0.76 -11.11
N GLY A 209 -12.90 -2.00 -11.39
CA GLY A 209 -12.27 -2.39 -12.67
C GLY A 209 -10.78 -2.08 -12.78
N PHE A 210 -10.08 -1.93 -11.65
CA PHE A 210 -8.62 -1.81 -11.67
C PHE A 210 -7.97 -3.11 -12.17
N SER A 211 -6.87 -3.00 -12.92
CA SER A 211 -6.12 -4.15 -13.42
C SER A 211 -5.33 -4.80 -12.30
N GLU A 212 -5.71 -6.01 -11.93
CA GLU A 212 -5.01 -6.84 -10.96
C GLU A 212 -3.77 -7.50 -11.58
N MET A 213 -2.67 -7.48 -10.85
CA MET A 213 -1.52 -8.36 -11.09
C MET A 213 -1.30 -9.25 -9.87
N VAL A 214 -0.97 -10.51 -10.12
CA VAL A 214 -0.72 -11.50 -9.07
C VAL A 214 0.76 -11.84 -9.02
N MET A 215 1.35 -11.79 -7.82
CA MET A 215 2.68 -12.28 -7.54
C MET A 215 2.57 -13.47 -6.59
N GLU A 216 3.02 -14.63 -7.03
CA GLU A 216 3.11 -15.83 -6.21
C GLU A 216 4.47 -15.86 -5.51
N LEU A 217 4.47 -16.13 -4.21
CA LEU A 217 5.67 -16.40 -3.43
C LEU A 217 5.87 -17.92 -3.36
N GLY A 218 7.12 -18.38 -3.30
CA GLY A 218 7.43 -19.78 -3.06
C GLY A 218 6.95 -20.27 -1.69
N GLU A 219 6.83 -21.58 -1.52
CA GLU A 219 6.56 -22.17 -0.20
C GLU A 219 7.65 -21.73 0.80
N ASP A 220 7.23 -21.23 1.97
CA ASP A 220 8.09 -20.70 3.04
C ASP A 220 8.91 -19.44 2.66
N GLU A 221 8.65 -18.79 1.52
CA GLU A 221 9.27 -17.52 1.17
C GLU A 221 8.61 -16.34 1.91
N GLU A 222 9.44 -15.44 2.42
CA GLU A 222 9.01 -14.14 2.90
C GLU A 222 9.54 -13.05 1.96
N TRP A 223 8.68 -12.12 1.58
CA TRP A 223 9.03 -10.98 0.75
C TRP A 223 8.71 -9.67 1.44
N GLN A 224 9.50 -8.65 1.12
CA GLN A 224 9.28 -7.26 1.53
C GLN A 224 9.68 -6.35 0.38
N PRO A 225 8.96 -5.24 0.13
CA PRO A 225 9.41 -4.26 -0.86
C PRO A 225 10.69 -3.57 -0.37
N THR A 226 11.80 -3.79 -1.07
CA THR A 226 13.12 -3.26 -0.69
C THR A 226 13.42 -1.96 -1.44
N VAL A 227 13.67 -0.88 -0.69
CA VAL A 227 14.05 0.42 -1.27
C VAL A 227 15.35 0.30 -2.07
N GLY A 228 15.33 0.79 -3.30
CA GLY A 228 16.45 0.75 -4.25
C GLY A 228 16.43 -0.45 -5.19
N GLU A 229 15.56 -1.45 -4.97
CA GLU A 229 15.35 -2.54 -5.92
C GLU A 229 14.42 -2.13 -7.06
N ILE A 230 14.57 -2.79 -8.20
CA ILE A 230 13.63 -2.67 -9.32
C ILE A 230 12.28 -3.21 -8.85
N ASP A 231 11.18 -2.54 -9.18
CA ASP A 231 9.84 -3.05 -8.92
C ASP A 231 9.68 -4.47 -9.50
N PRO A 232 9.52 -5.50 -8.65
CA PRO A 232 9.47 -6.89 -9.12
C PRO A 232 8.19 -7.21 -9.89
N ILE A 233 7.14 -6.38 -9.75
CA ILE A 233 5.81 -6.65 -10.32
C ILE A 233 5.61 -5.89 -11.63
N PHE A 234 5.91 -4.59 -11.67
CA PHE A 234 5.71 -3.75 -12.86
C PHE A 234 7.01 -3.12 -13.42
N GLY A 235 8.18 -3.41 -12.81
CA GLY A 235 9.48 -2.85 -13.21
C GLY A 235 10.20 -3.61 -14.32
N SER A 236 9.73 -4.80 -14.69
CA SER A 236 10.18 -5.47 -15.92
C SER A 236 9.47 -4.85 -17.12
N ALA A 237 10.19 -3.96 -17.81
CA ALA A 237 9.79 -3.18 -18.98
C ALA A 237 8.58 -3.71 -19.81
N SER A 238 7.52 -2.88 -19.84
CA SER A 238 6.58 -2.79 -20.96
C SER A 238 7.10 -1.84 -22.04
#